data_AF-A0A4Z2G795-F1
#
_entry.id   AF-A0A4Z2G795-F1
#
_cell.length_a   1.000
_cell.length_b   1.000
_cell.length_c   1.000
_cell.angle_alpha   90.00
_cell.angle_beta   90.00
_cell.angle_gamma   90.00
#
_symmetry.space_group_name_H-M   'P 1'
#
loop_
_entity.id
_entity.type
_entity.pdbx_description
1 polymer ?
#
loop_
_entity_poly.entity_id
_entity_poly.type
_entity_poly.pdbx_seq_one_letter_code
_entity_poly.pdbx_strand_id
1 'polypeptide(L)'
;MKVQQGCNSSSSSSSVAAAAAAMGIPVTTEEELRRNDVITPDDVLGLQKITKNYLCSPDENVHMIDFTRFKIRDMETGTVLFEITKPPTDGRKHCDPNAGRFVRYQFTPAFLQLRQVGAT
;
A
#
# COMPACT_ATOMS: atom_id res chain seq x y z
N MET A 1 -10.37 30.96 -2.01
CA MET A 1 -9.84 29.59 -2.13
C MET A 1 -9.87 28.96 -0.75
N LYS A 2 -10.84 28.08 -0.48
CA LYS A 2 -11.01 27.43 0.83
C LYS A 2 -10.26 26.10 0.82
N VAL A 3 -9.18 26.02 1.59
CA VAL A 3 -8.50 24.78 1.91
C VAL A 3 -9.36 24.06 2.96
N GLN A 4 -9.96 22.95 2.58
CA GLN A 4 -10.72 22.11 3.52
C GLN A 4 -9.79 20.99 3.98
N GLN A 5 -9.24 21.16 5.19
CA GLN A 5 -8.67 20.07 5.97
C GLN A 5 -9.80 19.08 6.28
N GLY A 6 -9.72 17.88 5.69
CA GLY A 6 -10.60 16.76 6.01
C GLY A 6 -10.08 16.03 7.25
N CYS A 7 -10.91 15.95 8.27
CA CYS A 7 -10.67 15.27 9.54
C CYS A 7 -10.43 13.76 9.33
N ASN A 8 -9.33 13.23 9.88
CA ASN A 8 -9.10 11.79 10.00
C ASN A 8 -9.88 11.24 11.20
N SER A 9 -11.00 10.56 10.95
CA SER A 9 -11.74 9.83 11.98
C SER A 9 -10.98 8.56 12.39
N SER A 10 -10.62 8.49 13.67
CA SER A 10 -9.79 7.49 14.32
C SER A 10 -10.58 6.29 14.86
N SER A 11 -11.25 5.52 14.00
CA SER A 11 -12.13 4.41 14.46
C SER A 11 -11.72 2.99 14.00
N SER A 12 -10.64 2.82 13.24
CA SER A 12 -10.26 1.52 12.66
C SER A 12 -9.09 0.80 13.37
N SER A 13 -8.51 1.37 14.42
CA SER A 13 -7.33 0.81 15.10
C SER A 13 -7.59 -0.42 15.98
N SER A 14 -8.85 -0.72 16.29
CA SER A 14 -9.19 -1.74 17.29
C SER A 14 -9.18 -3.18 16.76
N SER A 15 -9.41 -3.38 15.46
CA SER A 15 -9.55 -4.72 14.88
C SER A 15 -8.21 -5.39 14.55
N VAL A 16 -7.21 -4.61 14.11
CA VAL A 16 -5.87 -5.11 13.73
C VAL A 16 -5.07 -5.60 14.94
N ALA A 17 -5.13 -4.86 16.06
CA ALA A 17 -4.48 -5.26 17.30
C ALA A 17 -5.05 -6.56 17.86
N ALA A 18 -6.36 -6.74 17.76
CA ALA A 18 -7.04 -7.97 18.18
C ALA A 18 -6.63 -9.18 17.32
N ALA A 19 -6.50 -9.00 16.00
CA ALA A 19 -6.06 -10.06 15.11
C ALA A 19 -4.59 -10.47 15.35
N ALA A 20 -3.68 -9.50 15.50
CA ALA A 20 -2.27 -9.77 15.80
C ALA A 20 -2.10 -10.49 17.16
N ALA A 21 -2.83 -10.04 18.18
CA ALA A 21 -2.82 -10.67 19.51
C ALA A 21 -3.36 -12.12 19.47
N ALA A 22 -4.40 -12.40 18.69
CA ALA A 22 -4.94 -13.75 18.50
C ALA A 22 -3.93 -14.70 17.83
N MET A 23 -3.01 -14.17 17.02
CA MET A 23 -1.94 -14.92 16.35
C MET A 23 -0.63 -14.97 17.16
N GLY A 24 -0.59 -14.39 18.36
CA GLY A 24 0.62 -14.33 19.19
C GLY A 24 1.74 -13.46 18.60
N ILE A 25 1.42 -12.59 17.64
CA ILE A 25 2.38 -11.73 16.96
C ILE A 25 2.65 -10.51 17.86
N PRO A 26 3.91 -10.22 18.22
CA PRO A 26 4.24 -9.07 19.03
C PRO A 26 3.92 -7.77 18.28
N VAL A 27 3.39 -6.79 19.01
CA VAL A 27 3.16 -5.45 18.47
C VAL A 27 4.51 -4.82 18.12
N THR A 28 4.64 -4.30 16.91
CA THR A 28 5.87 -3.68 16.40
C THR A 28 5.60 -2.26 15.91
N THR A 29 6.56 -1.36 16.13
CA THR A 29 6.50 0.05 15.73
C THR A 29 7.37 0.35 14.52
N GLU A 30 7.05 1.40 13.74
CA GLU A 30 7.90 1.83 12.61
C GLU A 30 9.31 2.19 13.08
N GLU A 31 9.43 2.84 14.24
CA GLU A 31 10.70 3.26 14.82
C GLU A 31 11.60 2.07 15.16
N GLU A 32 11.03 0.93 15.57
CA GLU A 32 11.76 -0.31 15.76
C GLU A 32 12.28 -0.88 14.44
N LEU A 33 11.40 -0.99 13.44
CA LEU A 33 11.76 -1.55 12.13
C LEU A 33 12.85 -0.78 11.42
N ARG A 34 12.85 0.54 11.56
CA ARG A 34 13.85 1.41 10.91
C ARG A 34 15.23 1.33 11.55
N ARG A 35 15.37 0.69 12.71
CA ARG A 35 16.67 0.37 13.31
C ARG A 35 17.25 -0.94 12.80
N ASN A 36 16.44 -1.75 12.12
CA ASN A 36 16.88 -3.03 11.57
C ASN A 36 17.53 -2.78 10.19
N ASP A 37 18.66 -3.43 9.94
CA ASP A 37 19.31 -3.39 8.62
C ASP A 37 18.52 -4.19 7.57
N VAL A 38 17.80 -5.22 8.00
CA VAL A 38 16.98 -6.09 7.15
C VAL A 38 15.60 -6.21 7.78
N ILE A 39 14.56 -5.96 6.98
CA ILE A 39 13.16 -6.10 7.38
C ILE A 39 12.60 -7.37 6.74
N THR A 40 12.09 -8.28 7.57
CA THR A 40 11.53 -9.56 7.17
C THR A 40 9.99 -9.51 7.14
N PRO A 41 9.32 -10.53 6.57
CA PRO A 41 7.87 -10.61 6.60
C PRO A 41 7.30 -10.57 8.03
N ASP A 42 7.93 -11.28 8.98
CA ASP A 42 7.44 -11.37 10.36
C ASP A 42 7.49 -10.03 11.09
N ASP A 43 8.48 -9.20 10.77
CA ASP A 43 8.67 -7.88 11.37
C ASP A 43 7.49 -6.92 11.07
N VAL A 44 6.87 -7.02 9.89
CA VAL A 44 5.80 -6.09 9.47
C VAL A 44 4.40 -6.57 9.86
N LEU A 45 4.22 -7.84 10.21
CA LEU A 45 2.91 -8.39 10.60
C LEU A 45 2.35 -7.75 11.88
N GLY A 46 3.23 -7.28 12.76
CA GLY A 46 2.87 -6.64 14.03
C GLY A 46 2.49 -5.15 13.95
N LEU A 47 2.57 -4.53 12.76
CA LEU A 47 2.28 -3.11 12.58
C LEU A 47 0.80 -2.79 12.81
N GLN A 48 0.55 -1.83 13.71
CA GLN A 48 -0.82 -1.45 14.09
C GLN A 48 -1.40 -0.30 13.27
N LYS A 49 -0.56 0.36 12.46
CA LYS A 49 -0.89 1.56 11.67
C LYS A 49 -0.03 1.61 10.42
N ILE A 50 -0.46 2.42 9.45
CA ILE A 50 0.34 2.75 8.28
C ILE A 50 1.67 3.40 8.69
N THR A 51 2.75 3.10 7.96
CA THR A 51 4.04 3.76 8.16
C THR A 51 3.99 5.20 7.64
N LYS A 52 4.70 6.10 8.32
CA LYS A 52 4.87 7.50 7.91
C LYS A 52 5.87 7.63 6.77
N ASN A 53 6.85 6.74 6.71
CA ASN A 53 7.91 6.74 5.69
C ASN A 53 8.06 5.36 5.04
N TYR A 54 8.80 5.31 3.94
CA TYR A 54 9.20 4.05 3.32
C TYR A 54 10.18 3.30 4.22
N LEU A 55 10.02 1.98 4.29
CA LEU A 55 10.88 1.09 5.06
C LEU A 55 12.18 0.70 4.34
N CYS A 56 12.29 1.01 3.03
CA CYS A 56 13.47 0.74 2.22
C CYS A 56 13.68 1.83 1.14
N SER A 57 14.94 2.01 0.76
CA SER A 57 15.39 2.85 -0.36
C SER A 57 15.05 2.19 -1.70
N PRO A 58 14.78 2.97 -2.77
CA PRO A 58 14.63 2.44 -4.13
C PRO A 58 15.84 1.63 -4.61
N ASP A 59 17.04 1.95 -4.13
CA ASP A 59 18.29 1.26 -4.51
C ASP A 59 18.33 -0.20 -3.99
N GLU A 60 17.51 -0.55 -3.00
CA GLU A 60 17.40 -1.92 -2.48
C GLU A 60 16.62 -2.85 -3.41
N ASN A 61 15.99 -2.33 -4.48
CA ASN A 61 15.41 -3.13 -5.56
C ASN A 61 16.49 -3.68 -6.51
N VAL A 62 17.42 -4.48 -5.95
CA VAL A 62 18.55 -5.08 -6.68
C VAL A 62 18.11 -6.05 -7.78
N HIS A 63 16.87 -6.52 -7.71
CA HIS A 63 16.26 -7.42 -8.71
C HIS A 63 15.57 -6.67 -9.84
N MET A 64 15.56 -5.33 -9.82
CA MET A 64 14.96 -4.48 -10.84
C MET A 64 13.50 -4.86 -11.14
N ILE A 65 12.74 -5.21 -10.09
CA ILE A 65 11.33 -5.55 -10.22
C ILE A 65 10.58 -4.28 -10.61
N ASP A 66 9.83 -4.35 -11.71
CA ASP A 66 9.06 -3.22 -12.25
C ASP A 66 7.62 -3.64 -12.54
N PHE A 67 6.67 -2.94 -11.94
CA PHE A 67 5.24 -3.14 -12.19
C PHE A 67 4.82 -2.34 -13.42
N THR A 68 4.48 -3.02 -14.50
CA THR A 68 4.16 -2.40 -15.80
C THR A 68 2.66 -2.31 -16.07
N ARG A 69 1.85 -3.16 -15.45
CA ARG A 69 0.40 -3.16 -15.56
C ARG A 69 -0.22 -3.61 -14.25
N PHE A 70 -1.36 -3.03 -13.92
CA PHE A 70 -2.16 -3.44 -12.78
C PHE A 70 -3.64 -3.27 -13.12
N LYS A 71 -4.43 -4.33 -12.89
CA LYS A 71 -5.88 -4.35 -13.14
C LYS A 71 -6.63 -4.96 -11.98
N ILE A 72 -7.71 -4.29 -11.55
CA ILE A 72 -8.68 -4.81 -10.58
C ILE A 72 -10.00 -5.07 -11.31
N ARG A 73 -10.54 -6.28 -11.13
CA ARG A 73 -11.88 -6.65 -11.63
C ARG A 73 -12.76 -7.16 -10.51
N ASP A 74 -14.06 -6.92 -10.62
CA ASP A 74 -15.06 -7.66 -9.85
C ASP A 74 -15.14 -9.10 -10.37
N MET A 75 -15.05 -10.08 -9.46
CA MET A 75 -15.09 -11.50 -9.83
C MET A 75 -16.51 -12.02 -10.10
N GLU A 76 -17.55 -11.32 -9.67
CA GLU A 76 -18.94 -11.73 -9.91
C GLU A 76 -19.45 -11.26 -11.26
N THR A 77 -19.23 -9.98 -11.58
CA THR A 77 -19.70 -9.38 -12.84
C THR A 77 -18.65 -9.37 -13.95
N GLY A 78 -17.37 -9.55 -13.61
CA GLY A 78 -16.26 -9.38 -14.55
C GLY A 78 -15.93 -7.91 -14.87
N THR A 79 -16.63 -6.95 -14.26
CA THR A 79 -16.42 -5.51 -14.51
C THR A 79 -15.01 -5.11 -14.10
N VAL A 80 -14.30 -4.40 -14.99
CA VAL A 80 -12.99 -3.81 -14.67
C VAL A 80 -13.22 -2.53 -13.87
N LEU A 81 -12.75 -2.53 -12.63
CA LEU A 81 -12.95 -1.43 -11.67
C LEU A 81 -11.81 -0.40 -11.76
N PHE A 82 -10.62 -0.88 -12.11
CA PHE A 82 -9.42 -0.06 -12.27
C PHE A 82 -8.45 -0.75 -13.21
N GLU A 83 -7.80 0.02 -14.07
CA GLU A 83 -6.71 -0.44 -14.90
C GLU A 83 -5.70 0.69 -15.10
N ILE A 84 -4.43 0.39 -14.89
CA ILE A 84 -3.32 1.28 -15.19
C ILE A 84 -2.21 0.51 -15.89
N THR A 85 -1.64 1.13 -16.90
CA THR A 85 -0.42 0.64 -17.58
C THR A 85 0.63 1.72 -17.45
N LYS A 86 1.84 1.33 -17.06
CA LYS A 86 2.99 2.23 -17.04
C LYS A 86 3.30 2.64 -18.48
N PRO A 87 3.34 3.94 -18.81
CA PRO A 87 3.76 4.37 -20.14
C PRO A 87 5.21 3.94 -20.39
N PRO A 88 5.59 3.64 -21.65
CA PRO A 88 6.98 3.33 -21.98
C PRO A 88 7.88 4.49 -21.57
N THR A 89 8.93 4.21 -20.80
CA THR A 89 9.83 5.23 -20.26
C THR A 89 10.81 5.71 -21.34
N ASP A 90 10.62 6.93 -21.84
CA ASP A 90 11.56 7.60 -22.77
C ASP A 90 12.82 8.10 -22.03
N GLY A 91 13.61 7.21 -21.42
CA GLY A 91 15.00 7.47 -21.00
C GLY A 91 15.33 8.67 -20.08
N ARG A 92 14.36 9.50 -19.67
CA ARG A 92 14.57 10.70 -18.86
C ARG A 92 14.65 10.32 -17.39
N LYS A 93 15.83 9.84 -16.99
CA LYS A 93 16.23 9.58 -15.60
C LYS A 93 16.46 10.89 -14.85
N HIS A 94 15.41 11.64 -14.52
CA HIS A 94 15.51 12.68 -13.51
C HIS A 94 14.15 13.11 -12.95
N CYS A 95 13.47 12.20 -12.27
CA CYS A 95 12.41 12.57 -11.32
C CYS A 95 12.57 11.67 -10.09
N ASP A 96 12.38 12.26 -8.91
CA ASP A 96 12.36 11.68 -7.56
C ASP A 96 12.48 10.14 -7.51
N PRO A 97 13.46 9.56 -6.80
CA PRO A 97 13.59 8.11 -6.61
C PRO A 97 12.31 7.43 -6.10
N ASN A 98 11.43 8.17 -5.41
CA ASN A 98 10.14 7.68 -4.94
C ASN A 98 8.98 7.92 -5.92
N ALA A 99 9.22 8.56 -7.07
CA ALA A 99 8.24 8.77 -8.12
C ALA A 99 7.70 7.42 -8.60
N GLY A 100 6.42 7.17 -8.36
CA GLY A 100 5.74 5.93 -8.72
C GLY A 100 5.50 4.95 -7.57
N ARG A 101 6.03 5.20 -6.36
CA ARG A 101 5.74 4.37 -5.17
C ARG A 101 4.42 4.74 -4.46
N PHE A 102 3.76 5.81 -4.90
CA PHE A 102 2.48 6.28 -4.34
C PHE A 102 1.39 6.34 -5.43
N VAL A 103 0.21 5.79 -5.13
CA VAL A 103 -0.97 5.80 -6.02
C VAL A 103 -2.19 6.22 -5.21
N ARG A 104 -3.02 7.10 -5.79
CA ARG A 104 -4.31 7.51 -5.20
C ARG A 104 -5.47 6.98 -6.04
N TYR A 105 -6.18 6.00 -5.50
CA TYR A 105 -7.38 5.43 -6.12
C TYR A 105 -8.60 6.32 -5.93
N GLN A 106 -9.48 6.32 -6.92
CA GLN A 106 -10.80 6.95 -6.86
C GLN A 106 -11.85 5.88 -7.15
N PHE A 107 -12.47 5.35 -6.10
CA PHE A 107 -13.50 4.33 -6.20
C PHE A 107 -14.88 4.89 -5.88
N THR A 108 -15.91 4.24 -6.40
CA THR A 108 -17.30 4.52 -6.02
C THR A 108 -17.64 3.81 -4.71
N PRO A 109 -18.66 4.25 -3.95
CA PRO A 109 -19.09 3.57 -2.73
C PRO A 109 -19.45 2.10 -2.93
N ALA A 110 -19.92 1.73 -4.12
CA ALA A 110 -20.25 0.34 -4.47
C ALA A 110 -19.04 -0.61 -4.36
N PHE A 111 -17.81 -0.10 -4.47
CA PHE A 111 -16.59 -0.89 -4.32
C PHE A 111 -16.50 -1.58 -2.95
N LEU A 112 -16.99 -0.93 -1.89
CA LEU A 112 -16.96 -1.46 -0.52
C LEU A 112 -17.96 -2.61 -0.30
N GLN A 113 -18.90 -2.81 -1.23
CA GLN A 113 -19.92 -3.84 -1.16
C GLN A 113 -19.57 -5.09 -1.98
N LEU A 114 -18.46 -5.05 -2.74
CA LEU A 114 -18.03 -6.18 -3.54
C LEU A 114 -17.61 -7.35 -2.67
N ARG A 115 -18.04 -8.55 -3.01
CA ARG A 115 -17.67 -9.77 -2.28
C ARG A 115 -16.23 -10.20 -2.57
N GLN A 116 -15.81 -10.12 -3.83
CA GLN A 116 -14.48 -10.57 -4.24
C GLN A 116 -13.98 -9.81 -5.47
N VAL A 117 -12.71 -9.41 -5.42
CA VAL A 117 -11.99 -8.80 -6.54
C VAL A 117 -10.82 -9.67 -6.98
N GLY A 118 -10.47 -9.58 -8.26
CA GLY A 118 -9.26 -10.17 -8.82
C GLY A 118 -8.27 -9.07 -9.20
N ALA A 119 -7.01 -9.22 -8.76
CA ALA A 119 -5.90 -8.36 -9.13
C ALA A 119 -4.95 -9.10 -10.08
N THR A 120 -4.53 -8.45 -11.17
CA THR A 120 -3.56 -8.97 -12.16
C THR A 120 -2.56 -7.92 -12.55
#